data_AF-A0A922VW89-F1
#
_entry.id   AF-A0A922VW89-F1
#
_cell.length_a   1.000
_cell.length_b   1.000
_cell.length_c   1.000
_cell.angle_alpha   90.00
_cell.angle_beta   90.00
_cell.angle_gamma   90.00
#
_symmetry.space_group_name_H-M   'P 1'
#
loop_
_entity.id
_entity.type
_entity.pdbx_description
1 polymer ?
#
loop_
_entity_poly.entity_id
_entity_poly.type
_entity_poly.pdbx_seq_one_letter_code
_entity_poly.pdbx_strand_id
1 'polypeptide(L)'
;MARIGVDVGGTNTDLVLECAKGVFYHKVPTTLKNQSIGVVEGVEGICRMAGIAPSEVETIVHGTTTATNITIEHNGAVCGMITTEGFRDILHIGRHKRPYNFSLHFDVPWQSQPLVKRRNRISVAERILPPSGEVAIPLDEDAVRSACALFRKRGINSVVIGFMFAFLNDAHERRAKEIVLEEMPDAYVTLSSEVAKVMREYERFSTAAMNSYVGPKTAFYLRDLDSRLREAGVMSKLRIMQSNGGVSTVDACARRPIRILMSGPAGGVIGGASEGAMAGEPNIITVDIGGTSADISTIPAGAVKIMNPRDTYVSGHPVLTPMIDLVTIGAGGGSVAYIDQAGAFHVGPRSAGSEPGPACYGRGGTEPTVTDAQIVLGRLDPDMALGGDLKLDAGLS
;
A
#
# COMPACT_ATOMS: atom_id res chain seq x y z
N MET A 1 -20.21 -23.70 3.47
CA MET A 1 -19.36 -22.52 3.69
C MET A 1 -18.26 -22.47 2.66
N ALA A 2 -18.36 -21.55 1.69
CA ALA A 2 -17.32 -21.29 0.69
C ALA A 2 -16.64 -19.95 0.99
N ARG A 3 -15.31 -19.97 1.17
CA ARG A 3 -14.49 -18.82 1.57
C ARG A 3 -13.35 -18.66 0.57
N ILE A 4 -13.13 -17.45 0.08
CA ILE A 4 -12.04 -17.17 -0.86
C ILE A 4 -11.02 -16.23 -0.21
N GLY A 5 -9.75 -16.63 -0.22
CA GLY A 5 -8.61 -15.74 -0.02
C GLY A 5 -8.07 -15.30 -1.37
N VAL A 6 -7.79 -14.02 -1.54
CA VAL A 6 -7.19 -13.44 -2.75
C VAL A 6 -5.99 -12.61 -2.34
N ASP A 7 -4.84 -12.84 -2.98
CA ASP A 7 -3.69 -11.94 -2.90
C ASP A 7 -3.33 -11.42 -4.29
N VAL A 8 -3.28 -10.09 -4.43
CA VAL A 8 -2.91 -9.44 -5.69
C VAL A 8 -1.47 -8.95 -5.60
N GLY A 9 -0.59 -9.71 -6.24
CA GLY A 9 0.80 -9.34 -6.47
C GLY A 9 1.01 -8.54 -7.76
N GLY A 10 2.26 -8.12 -8.00
CA GLY A 10 2.64 -7.39 -9.21
C GLY A 10 2.64 -8.23 -10.50
N THR A 11 2.82 -9.56 -10.39
CA THR A 11 2.88 -10.47 -11.54
C THR A 11 1.60 -11.30 -11.68
N ASN A 12 1.16 -11.91 -10.58
CA ASN A 12 0.03 -12.82 -10.55
C ASN A 12 -0.94 -12.45 -9.43
N THR A 13 -2.20 -12.85 -9.61
CA THR A 13 -3.22 -12.86 -8.58
C THR A 13 -3.43 -14.31 -8.14
N ASP A 14 -3.22 -14.55 -6.86
CA ASP A 14 -3.31 -15.86 -6.22
C ASP A 14 -4.66 -15.98 -5.50
N LEU A 15 -5.35 -17.10 -5.71
CA LEU A 15 -6.64 -17.39 -5.10
C LEU A 15 -6.64 -18.76 -4.43
N VAL A 16 -7.25 -18.81 -3.25
CA VAL A 16 -7.55 -20.04 -2.52
C VAL A 16 -9.02 -20.05 -2.18
N LEU A 17 -9.72 -21.12 -2.54
CA LEU A 17 -11.12 -21.36 -2.19
C LEU A 17 -11.19 -22.56 -1.26
N GLU A 18 -11.70 -22.36 -0.06
CA GLU A 18 -12.07 -23.42 0.88
C GLU A 18 -13.59 -23.60 0.83
N CYS A 19 -14.07 -24.79 0.49
CA CYS A 19 -15.50 -25.12 0.49
C CYS A 19 -15.77 -26.57 0.94
N ALA A 20 -17.04 -26.98 0.99
CA ALA A 20 -17.44 -28.34 1.38
C ALA A 20 -16.86 -29.44 0.48
N LYS A 21 -16.42 -29.09 -0.74
CA LYS A 21 -15.81 -30.00 -1.71
C LYS A 21 -14.29 -30.11 -1.58
N GLY A 22 -13.68 -29.34 -0.67
CA GLY A 22 -12.23 -29.29 -0.46
C GLY A 22 -11.64 -27.90 -0.66
N VAL A 23 -10.31 -27.87 -0.79
CA VAL A 23 -9.53 -26.65 -1.05
C VAL A 23 -9.10 -26.64 -2.51
N PHE A 24 -9.34 -25.51 -3.17
CA PHE A 24 -8.97 -25.28 -4.56
C PHE A 24 -8.00 -24.10 -4.61
N TYR A 25 -7.08 -24.16 -5.56
CA TYR A 25 -6.09 -23.12 -5.81
C TYR A 25 -6.24 -22.65 -7.24
N HIS A 26 -6.12 -21.35 -7.46
CA HIS A 26 -6.11 -20.78 -8.79
C HIS A 26 -5.13 -19.61 -8.86
N LYS A 27 -4.50 -19.45 -10.01
CA LYS A 27 -3.55 -18.38 -10.31
C LYS A 27 -3.94 -17.80 -11.65
N VAL A 28 -4.05 -16.49 -11.70
CA VAL A 28 -4.32 -15.74 -12.93
C VAL A 28 -3.33 -14.59 -13.07
N PRO A 29 -2.96 -14.18 -14.30
CA PRO A 29 -2.12 -13.01 -14.51
C PRO A 29 -2.73 -11.74 -13.91
N THR A 30 -1.92 -10.88 -13.29
CA THR A 30 -2.42 -9.59 -12.77
C THR A 30 -2.72 -8.62 -13.91
N THR A 31 -3.94 -8.11 -13.98
CA THR A 31 -4.33 -7.08 -14.94
C THR A 31 -3.84 -5.70 -14.48
N LEU A 32 -2.64 -5.28 -14.89
CA LEU A 32 -1.98 -4.05 -14.40
C LEU A 32 -2.83 -2.77 -14.57
N LYS A 33 -3.57 -2.65 -15.68
CA LYS A 33 -4.42 -1.48 -15.94
C LYS A 33 -5.59 -1.38 -14.96
N ASN A 34 -6.16 -2.51 -14.56
CA ASN A 34 -7.21 -2.58 -13.57
C ASN A 34 -7.24 -3.96 -12.91
N GLN A 35 -6.65 -4.05 -11.71
CA GLN A 35 -6.49 -5.30 -10.98
C GLN A 35 -7.83 -5.95 -10.61
N SER A 36 -8.94 -5.20 -10.57
CA SER A 36 -10.26 -5.75 -10.22
C SER A 36 -10.74 -6.78 -11.24
N ILE A 37 -10.35 -6.60 -12.52
CA ILE A 37 -10.71 -7.50 -13.62
C ILE A 37 -10.10 -8.88 -13.37
N GLY A 38 -8.78 -8.95 -13.18
CA GLY A 38 -8.08 -10.20 -12.90
C GLY A 38 -8.58 -10.90 -11.64
N VAL A 39 -8.92 -10.15 -10.59
CA VAL A 39 -9.52 -10.74 -9.37
C VAL A 39 -10.87 -11.39 -9.68
N VAL A 40 -11.74 -10.73 -10.42
CA VAL A 40 -13.08 -11.27 -10.76
C VAL A 40 -12.95 -12.49 -11.65
N GLU A 41 -12.10 -12.44 -12.69
CA GLU A 41 -11.81 -13.59 -13.56
C GLU A 41 -11.29 -14.79 -12.76
N GLY A 42 -10.38 -14.54 -11.80
CA GLY A 42 -9.88 -15.56 -10.89
C GLY A 42 -10.97 -16.14 -9.98
N VAL A 43 -11.84 -15.30 -9.42
CA VAL A 43 -12.96 -15.75 -8.56
C VAL A 43 -13.94 -16.61 -9.35
N GLU A 44 -14.31 -16.22 -10.57
CA GLU A 44 -15.17 -17.04 -11.41
C GLU A 44 -14.47 -18.34 -11.82
N GLY A 45 -13.18 -18.27 -12.16
CA GLY A 45 -12.34 -19.42 -12.50
C GLY A 45 -12.29 -20.47 -11.39
N ILE A 46 -11.98 -20.04 -10.16
CA ILE A 46 -11.88 -20.96 -9.01
C ILE A 46 -13.25 -21.53 -8.61
N CYS A 47 -14.34 -20.77 -8.77
CA CYS A 47 -15.70 -21.27 -8.58
C CYS A 47 -16.05 -22.35 -9.62
N ARG A 48 -15.70 -22.14 -10.90
CA ARG A 48 -15.86 -23.15 -11.96
C ARG A 48 -15.08 -24.43 -11.66
N MET A 49 -13.83 -24.31 -11.19
CA MET A 49 -12.99 -25.45 -10.80
C MET A 49 -13.59 -26.27 -9.65
N ALA A 50 -14.17 -25.59 -8.66
CA ALA A 50 -14.86 -26.24 -7.55
C ALA A 50 -16.29 -26.72 -7.89
N GLY A 51 -16.82 -26.32 -9.06
CA GLY A 51 -18.20 -26.58 -9.47
C GLY A 51 -19.22 -26.00 -8.50
N ILE A 52 -18.98 -24.79 -8.00
CA ILE A 52 -19.94 -24.03 -7.17
C ILE A 52 -20.34 -22.75 -7.89
N ALA A 53 -21.52 -22.22 -7.60
CA ALA A 53 -21.95 -20.93 -8.11
C ALA A 53 -21.28 -19.78 -7.31
N PRO A 54 -20.93 -18.65 -7.96
CA PRO A 54 -20.39 -17.47 -7.25
C PRO A 54 -21.27 -16.98 -6.09
N SER A 55 -22.59 -17.19 -6.18
CA SER A 55 -23.55 -16.84 -5.13
C SER A 55 -23.42 -17.69 -3.85
N GLU A 56 -22.75 -18.85 -3.92
CA GLU A 56 -22.48 -19.71 -2.76
C GLU A 56 -21.28 -19.24 -1.94
N VAL A 57 -20.47 -18.29 -2.46
CA VAL A 57 -19.35 -17.69 -1.74
C VAL A 57 -19.91 -16.84 -0.60
N GLU A 58 -19.47 -17.11 0.63
CA GLU A 58 -19.95 -16.42 1.84
C GLU A 58 -19.03 -15.28 2.28
N THR A 59 -17.74 -15.37 1.97
CA THR A 59 -16.75 -14.32 2.30
C THR A 59 -15.59 -14.36 1.33
N ILE A 60 -15.15 -13.17 0.92
CA ILE A 60 -13.89 -12.96 0.21
C ILE A 60 -12.98 -12.11 1.11
N VAL A 61 -11.77 -12.60 1.39
CA VAL A 61 -10.71 -11.83 2.04
C VAL A 61 -9.67 -11.48 0.99
N HIS A 62 -9.51 -10.19 0.74
CA HIS A 62 -8.68 -9.66 -0.33
C HIS A 62 -7.49 -8.88 0.24
N GLY A 63 -6.29 -9.41 0.02
CA GLY A 63 -5.01 -8.73 0.17
C GLY A 63 -4.62 -8.04 -1.12
N THR A 64 -4.06 -6.84 -1.01
CA THR A 64 -3.63 -6.06 -2.16
C THR A 64 -2.35 -5.28 -1.92
N THR A 65 -1.56 -5.19 -2.97
CA THR A 65 -0.36 -4.35 -3.04
C THR A 65 -0.64 -2.96 -3.63
N THR A 66 -1.87 -2.62 -4.04
CA THR A 66 -2.18 -1.34 -4.72
C THR A 66 -1.67 -0.12 -3.95
N ALA A 67 -1.98 -0.01 -2.64
CA ALA A 67 -1.54 1.15 -1.84
C ALA A 67 -0.02 1.19 -1.66
N THR A 68 0.61 0.03 -1.50
CA THR A 68 2.07 -0.12 -1.41
C THR A 68 2.73 0.33 -2.71
N ASN A 69 2.29 -0.19 -3.87
CA ASN A 69 2.87 0.11 -5.18
C ASN A 69 2.74 1.60 -5.51
N ILE A 70 1.60 2.23 -5.21
CA ILE A 70 1.44 3.68 -5.38
C ILE A 70 2.54 4.46 -4.64
N THR A 71 2.92 3.98 -3.46
CA THR A 71 3.89 4.64 -2.58
C THR A 71 5.33 4.36 -3.02
N ILE A 72 5.62 3.15 -3.50
CA ILE A 72 6.95 2.76 -4.02
C ILE A 72 7.23 3.40 -5.37
N GLU A 73 6.26 3.39 -6.29
CA GLU A 73 6.40 3.93 -7.65
C GLU A 73 6.21 5.45 -7.71
N HIS A 74 5.95 6.10 -6.58
CA HIS A 74 5.70 7.53 -6.48
C HIS A 74 4.61 8.03 -7.46
N ASN A 75 3.60 7.21 -7.68
CA ASN A 75 2.55 7.47 -8.68
C ASN A 75 1.22 7.94 -8.06
N GLY A 76 1.21 8.37 -6.80
CA GLY A 76 0.00 8.77 -6.07
C GLY A 76 -0.65 10.07 -6.55
N ALA A 77 -1.72 10.45 -5.87
CA ALA A 77 -2.49 11.66 -6.18
C ALA A 77 -1.66 12.93 -5.94
N VAL A 78 -1.89 13.96 -6.76
CA VAL A 78 -1.36 15.29 -6.47
C VAL A 78 -2.17 15.88 -5.32
N CYS A 79 -1.54 15.99 -4.15
CA CYS A 79 -2.20 16.49 -2.94
C CYS A 79 -2.08 18.02 -2.79
N GLY A 80 -3.14 18.60 -2.24
CA GLY A 80 -3.17 19.90 -1.58
C GLY A 80 -3.15 19.73 -0.07
N MET A 81 -2.64 20.72 0.65
CA MET A 81 -2.70 20.73 2.11
C MET A 81 -3.14 22.10 2.60
N ILE A 82 -4.09 22.11 3.53
CA ILE A 82 -4.47 23.28 4.32
C ILE A 82 -3.92 23.08 5.73
N THR A 83 -3.18 24.07 6.22
CA THR A 83 -2.49 23.97 7.52
C THR A 83 -2.42 25.31 8.23
N THR A 84 -1.95 25.29 9.47
CA THR A 84 -1.87 26.47 10.33
C THR A 84 -0.87 27.49 9.79
N GLU A 85 -1.21 28.76 9.86
CA GLU A 85 -0.27 29.86 9.60
C GLU A 85 1.02 29.74 10.40
N GLY A 86 2.15 29.89 9.72
CA GLY A 86 3.51 29.69 10.25
C GLY A 86 4.01 28.23 10.21
N PHE A 87 3.16 27.24 9.89
CA PHE A 87 3.49 25.81 9.98
C PHE A 87 3.55 25.10 8.63
N ARG A 88 3.55 25.87 7.52
CA ARG A 88 3.58 25.39 6.13
C ARG A 88 4.67 24.34 5.85
N ASP A 89 5.83 24.49 6.48
CA ASP A 89 7.05 23.74 6.13
C ASP A 89 7.34 22.53 7.03
N ILE A 90 6.44 22.16 7.95
CA ILE A 90 6.60 20.97 8.83
C ILE A 90 7.02 19.72 8.04
N LEU A 91 6.30 19.40 6.96
CA LEU A 91 6.56 18.20 6.15
C LEU A 91 7.90 18.25 5.41
N HIS A 92 8.45 19.45 5.16
CA HIS A 92 9.74 19.62 4.51
C HIS A 92 10.90 19.57 5.51
N ILE A 93 10.70 20.20 6.68
CA ILE A 93 11.68 20.24 7.77
C ILE A 93 11.91 18.84 8.36
N GLY A 94 10.86 18.02 8.48
CA GLY A 94 10.99 16.62 8.90
C GLY A 94 11.67 16.42 10.25
N ARG A 95 11.48 17.38 11.17
CA ARG A 95 12.16 17.45 12.48
C ARG A 95 13.69 17.45 12.42
N HIS A 96 14.27 17.88 11.30
CA HIS A 96 15.72 17.78 11.03
C HIS A 96 16.28 16.36 11.20
N LYS A 97 15.45 15.33 10.99
CA LYS A 97 15.90 13.94 11.05
C LYS A 97 16.90 13.68 9.91
N ARG A 98 18.06 13.09 10.24
CA ARG A 98 19.02 12.59 9.25
C ARG A 98 18.75 11.11 9.00
N PRO A 99 18.34 10.69 7.79
CA PRO A 99 18.17 9.28 7.45
C PRO A 99 19.46 8.47 7.61
N TYR A 100 20.61 9.08 7.24
CA TYR A 100 21.92 8.47 7.36
C TYR A 100 22.83 9.35 8.23
N ASN A 101 23.12 8.90 9.45
CA ASN A 101 23.86 9.71 10.44
C ASN A 101 25.27 10.09 9.99
N PHE A 102 25.92 9.22 9.22
CA PHE A 102 27.33 9.37 8.82
C PHE A 102 27.53 9.78 7.36
N SER A 103 26.47 9.83 6.56
CA SER A 103 26.57 10.35 5.20
C SER A 103 26.38 11.87 5.20
N LEU A 104 27.24 12.57 4.47
CA LEU A 104 27.07 13.99 4.14
C LEU A 104 26.30 14.18 2.83
N HIS A 105 26.28 13.16 1.96
CA HIS A 105 25.58 13.15 0.69
C HIS A 105 24.46 12.12 0.75
N PHE A 106 23.24 12.58 1.00
CA PHE A 106 22.07 11.72 0.99
C PHE A 106 20.86 12.50 0.51
N ASP A 107 19.98 11.80 -0.21
CA ASP A 107 18.65 12.32 -0.48
C ASP A 107 17.80 12.22 0.77
N VAL A 108 17.10 13.30 1.08
CA VAL A 108 16.09 13.33 2.14
C VAL A 108 14.77 12.90 1.50
N PRO A 109 14.22 11.69 1.79
CA PRO A 109 13.10 11.15 1.02
C PRO A 109 11.88 12.08 0.96
N TRP A 110 11.53 12.71 2.08
CA TRP A 110 10.38 13.62 2.15
C TRP A 110 10.62 14.99 1.48
N GLN A 111 11.85 15.29 1.06
CA GLN A 111 12.18 16.48 0.29
C GLN A 111 12.31 16.19 -1.20
N SER A 112 12.95 15.07 -1.57
CA SER A 112 13.09 14.63 -2.97
C SER A 112 11.75 14.15 -3.54
N GLN A 113 10.97 13.41 -2.73
CA GLN A 113 9.66 12.87 -3.09
C GLN A 113 8.57 13.33 -2.09
N PRO A 114 8.21 14.62 -2.07
CA PRO A 114 7.24 15.12 -1.10
C PRO A 114 5.81 14.66 -1.44
N LEU A 115 5.14 14.01 -0.49
CA LEU A 115 3.71 13.66 -0.59
C LEU A 115 2.83 14.88 -0.89
N VAL A 116 3.21 16.05 -0.37
CA VAL A 116 2.60 17.34 -0.70
C VAL A 116 3.69 18.34 -1.10
N LYS A 117 3.70 18.74 -2.37
CA LYS A 117 4.62 19.77 -2.89
C LYS A 117 4.43 21.07 -2.13
N ARG A 118 5.53 21.76 -1.78
CA ARG A 118 5.47 23.01 -0.97
C ARG A 118 4.51 24.06 -1.52
N ARG A 119 4.46 24.22 -2.85
CA ARG A 119 3.54 25.15 -3.52
C ARG A 119 2.06 24.86 -3.26
N ASN A 120 1.71 23.62 -2.92
CA ASN A 120 0.35 23.16 -2.65
C ASN A 120 0.00 23.12 -1.15
N ARG A 121 0.93 23.53 -0.27
CA ARG A 121 0.66 23.69 1.16
C ARG A 121 0.25 25.14 1.40
N ILE A 122 -1.02 25.35 1.71
CA ILE A 122 -1.64 26.65 1.93
C ILE A 122 -1.86 26.80 3.43
N SER A 123 -1.33 27.89 3.97
CA SER A 123 -1.58 28.26 5.36
C SER A 123 -2.85 29.10 5.46
N VAL A 124 -3.63 28.89 6.51
CA VAL A 124 -4.77 29.73 6.87
C VAL A 124 -4.60 30.24 8.30
N ALA A 125 -5.20 31.38 8.61
CA ALA A 125 -5.18 31.92 9.95
C ALA A 125 -6.14 31.12 10.83
N GLU A 126 -5.58 30.32 11.74
CA GLU A 126 -6.30 29.70 12.84
C GLU A 126 -5.33 29.36 13.97
N ARG A 127 -5.81 29.24 15.22
CA ARG A 127 -4.95 28.83 16.34
C ARG A 127 -5.73 28.13 17.44
N ILE A 128 -5.24 26.94 17.80
CA ILE A 128 -5.66 26.19 18.98
C ILE A 128 -4.48 26.16 19.97
N LEU A 129 -4.73 26.41 21.25
CA LEU A 129 -3.72 26.45 22.30
C LEU A 129 -3.64 25.13 23.07
N PRO A 130 -2.42 24.61 23.35
CA PRO A 130 -2.23 23.60 24.37
C PRO A 130 -2.24 24.23 25.78
N PRO A 131 -2.51 23.46 26.85
CA PRO A 131 -2.97 22.07 26.83
C PRO A 131 -4.50 21.93 26.70
N SER A 132 -5.25 23.04 26.79
CA SER A 132 -6.72 23.04 26.90
C SER A 132 -7.45 22.73 25.59
N GLY A 133 -6.82 22.98 24.43
CA GLY A 133 -7.53 22.95 23.14
C GLY A 133 -8.39 24.18 22.90
N GLU A 134 -8.17 25.27 23.65
CA GLU A 134 -8.87 26.54 23.48
C GLU A 134 -8.57 27.18 22.12
N VAL A 135 -9.58 27.77 21.49
CA VAL A 135 -9.43 28.51 20.24
C VAL A 135 -8.93 29.91 20.56
N ALA A 136 -7.68 30.21 20.19
CA ALA A 136 -7.11 31.56 20.33
C ALA A 136 -7.37 32.44 19.11
N ILE A 137 -7.38 31.84 17.91
CA ILE A 137 -7.71 32.53 16.66
C ILE A 137 -8.72 31.64 15.93
N PRO A 138 -9.92 32.15 15.61
CA PRO A 138 -10.93 31.37 14.89
C PRO A 138 -10.42 30.99 13.50
N LEU A 139 -11.00 29.94 12.91
CA LEU A 139 -10.69 29.54 11.54
C LEU A 139 -11.11 30.64 10.56
N ASP A 140 -10.17 31.11 9.74
CA ASP A 140 -10.45 31.94 8.57
C ASP A 140 -11.06 31.08 7.44
N GLU A 141 -12.40 31.05 7.40
CA GLU A 141 -13.16 30.29 6.41
C GLU A 141 -12.95 30.79 4.97
N ASP A 142 -12.76 32.11 4.78
CA ASP A 142 -12.54 32.70 3.45
C ASP A 142 -11.18 32.31 2.89
N ALA A 143 -10.16 32.19 3.75
CA ALA A 143 -8.86 31.65 3.37
C ALA A 143 -8.95 30.17 2.98
N VAL A 144 -9.81 29.37 3.64
CA VAL A 144 -10.09 27.98 3.23
C VAL A 144 -10.74 27.93 1.85
N ARG A 145 -11.77 28.76 1.59
CA ARG A 145 -12.41 28.85 0.26
C ARG A 145 -11.43 29.30 -0.83
N SER A 146 -10.55 30.25 -0.50
CA SER A 146 -9.47 30.69 -1.40
C SER A 146 -8.47 29.58 -1.71
N ALA A 147 -8.13 28.74 -0.72
CA ALA A 147 -7.30 27.55 -0.93
C ALA A 147 -7.99 26.54 -1.88
N CYS A 148 -9.29 26.30 -1.70
CA CYS A 148 -10.10 25.45 -2.59
C CYS A 148 -10.11 25.97 -4.04
N ALA A 149 -10.29 27.29 -4.24
CA ALA A 149 -10.22 27.91 -5.57
C ALA A 149 -8.85 27.68 -6.23
N LEU A 150 -7.76 27.81 -5.47
CA LEU A 150 -6.41 27.55 -5.95
C LEU A 150 -6.18 26.06 -6.28
N PHE A 151 -6.71 25.14 -5.48
CA PHE A 151 -6.63 23.70 -5.75
C PHE A 151 -7.39 23.31 -7.02
N ARG A 152 -8.62 23.83 -7.22
CA ARG A 152 -9.38 23.64 -8.47
C ARG A 152 -8.60 24.14 -9.68
N LYS A 153 -8.04 25.36 -9.63
CA LYS A 153 -7.22 25.92 -10.71
C LYS A 153 -6.00 25.05 -11.06
N ARG A 154 -5.51 24.25 -10.11
CA ARG A 154 -4.36 23.36 -10.28
C ARG A 154 -4.72 21.90 -10.56
N GLY A 155 -6.02 21.58 -10.69
CA GLY A 155 -6.48 20.20 -10.87
C GLY A 155 -6.21 19.29 -9.67
N ILE A 156 -6.10 19.85 -8.47
CA ILE A 156 -5.88 19.10 -7.23
C ILE A 156 -7.24 18.70 -6.67
N ASN A 157 -7.44 17.39 -6.48
CA ASN A 157 -8.69 16.85 -5.94
C ASN A 157 -8.49 15.97 -4.69
N SER A 158 -7.27 15.93 -4.15
CA SER A 158 -6.97 15.25 -2.88
C SER A 158 -6.44 16.28 -1.89
N VAL A 159 -7.14 16.47 -0.76
CA VAL A 159 -6.90 17.56 0.18
C VAL A 159 -6.62 17.01 1.57
N VAL A 160 -5.45 17.38 2.10
CA VAL A 160 -5.07 17.14 3.49
C VAL A 160 -5.45 18.37 4.32
N ILE A 161 -6.10 18.18 5.45
CA ILE A 161 -6.33 19.24 6.43
C ILE A 161 -5.57 18.85 7.69
N GLY A 162 -4.57 19.66 8.03
CA GLY A 162 -3.67 19.40 9.16
C GLY A 162 -3.44 20.67 9.94
N PHE A 163 -4.12 20.82 11.08
CA PHE A 163 -3.94 21.95 11.98
C PHE A 163 -3.14 21.57 13.23
N MET A 164 -2.42 22.55 13.77
CA MET A 164 -1.71 22.40 15.04
C MET A 164 -2.70 22.12 16.15
N PHE A 165 -2.36 21.18 17.04
CA PHE A 165 -3.18 20.77 18.18
C PHE A 165 -4.58 20.21 17.85
N ALA A 166 -4.85 19.84 16.59
CA ALA A 166 -6.12 19.20 16.19
C ALA A 166 -6.40 17.86 16.91
N PHE A 167 -5.39 17.24 17.52
CA PHE A 167 -5.59 16.06 18.37
C PHE A 167 -6.28 16.37 19.72
N LEU A 168 -6.20 17.62 20.20
CA LEU A 168 -6.91 18.10 21.38
C LEU A 168 -8.33 18.57 21.01
N ASN A 169 -8.43 19.40 19.98
CA ASN A 169 -9.68 19.95 19.49
C ASN A 169 -9.69 19.95 17.96
N ASP A 170 -10.54 19.13 17.35
CA ASP A 170 -10.61 18.92 15.90
C ASP A 170 -11.65 19.83 15.20
N ALA A 171 -12.27 20.77 15.92
CA ALA A 171 -13.35 21.61 15.40
C ALA A 171 -12.97 22.36 14.11
N HIS A 172 -11.76 22.95 14.05
CA HIS A 172 -11.30 23.65 12.85
C HIS A 172 -11.04 22.69 11.68
N GLU A 173 -10.48 21.50 11.90
CA GLU A 173 -10.27 20.54 10.82
C GLU A 173 -11.60 20.06 10.25
N ARG A 174 -12.58 19.80 11.12
CA ARG A 174 -13.94 19.42 10.71
C ARG A 174 -14.64 20.53 9.94
N ARG A 175 -14.56 21.78 10.42
CA ARG A 175 -15.17 22.91 9.72
C ARG A 175 -14.52 23.16 8.35
N ALA A 176 -13.19 23.08 8.28
CA ALA A 176 -12.48 23.17 7.01
C ALA A 176 -12.85 22.03 6.04
N LYS A 177 -13.12 20.81 6.55
CA LYS A 177 -13.62 19.69 5.73
C LYS A 177 -14.95 20.02 5.07
N GLU A 178 -15.88 20.56 5.85
CA GLU A 178 -17.21 20.95 5.37
C GLU A 178 -17.08 21.96 4.22
N ILE A 179 -16.29 23.01 4.42
CA ILE A 179 -16.01 24.03 3.40
C ILE A 179 -15.37 23.42 2.15
N VAL A 180 -14.38 22.54 2.32
CA VAL A 180 -13.74 21.87 1.17
C VAL A 180 -14.74 21.04 0.37
N LEU A 181 -15.65 20.32 1.04
CA LEU A 181 -16.67 19.52 0.36
C LEU A 181 -17.80 20.37 -0.25
N GLU A 182 -18.10 21.55 0.31
CA GLU A 182 -18.99 22.55 -0.32
C GLU A 182 -18.38 23.08 -1.63
N GLU A 183 -17.08 23.42 -1.63
CA GLU A 183 -16.39 24.02 -2.78
C GLU A 183 -15.92 22.99 -3.83
N MET A 184 -15.63 21.77 -3.38
CA MET A 184 -15.09 20.67 -4.16
C MET A 184 -15.76 19.34 -3.76
N PRO A 185 -17.00 19.08 -4.19
CA PRO A 185 -17.80 17.93 -3.74
C PRO A 185 -17.15 16.56 -3.98
N ASP A 186 -16.35 16.43 -5.04
CA ASP A 186 -15.66 15.20 -5.41
C ASP A 186 -14.27 15.05 -4.75
N ALA A 187 -13.88 15.98 -3.87
CA ALA A 187 -12.56 15.96 -3.26
C ALA A 187 -12.39 14.79 -2.27
N TYR A 188 -11.24 14.12 -2.37
CA TYR A 188 -10.81 13.18 -1.33
C TYR A 188 -10.20 13.98 -0.17
N VAL A 189 -10.93 14.12 0.94
CA VAL A 189 -10.49 14.93 2.08
C VAL A 189 -10.04 14.07 3.25
N THR A 190 -8.80 14.27 3.71
CA THR A 190 -8.26 13.63 4.91
C THR A 190 -8.03 14.64 6.03
N LEU A 191 -8.52 14.35 7.23
CA LEU A 191 -8.21 15.13 8.45
C LEU A 191 -7.09 14.47 9.22
N SER A 192 -6.12 15.25 9.66
CA SER A 192 -4.98 14.75 10.42
C SER A 192 -5.41 14.16 11.78
N SER A 193 -6.41 14.79 12.41
CA SER A 193 -7.05 14.32 13.64
C SER A 193 -7.87 13.03 13.45
N GLU A 194 -8.38 12.76 12.26
CA GLU A 194 -9.17 11.55 11.97
C GLU A 194 -8.27 10.33 11.73
N VAL A 195 -7.15 10.51 11.02
CA VAL A 195 -6.24 9.41 10.69
C VAL A 195 -5.26 9.09 11.82
N ALA A 196 -4.77 10.11 12.54
CA ALA A 196 -3.76 9.97 13.58
C ALA A 196 -3.98 11.02 14.68
N LYS A 197 -4.89 10.73 15.62
CA LYS A 197 -5.20 11.61 16.76
C LYS A 197 -4.13 11.58 17.85
N VAL A 198 -2.92 12.03 17.53
CA VAL A 198 -1.78 12.03 18.46
C VAL A 198 -1.01 13.36 18.46
N MET A 199 -0.29 13.59 19.57
CA MET A 199 0.70 14.66 19.69
C MET A 199 1.89 14.41 18.75
N ARG A 200 2.50 15.51 18.28
CA ARG A 200 3.55 15.64 17.25
C ARG A 200 2.99 15.71 15.82
N GLU A 201 3.15 16.90 15.27
CA GLU A 201 2.60 17.35 14.00
C GLU A 201 3.28 16.72 12.78
N TYR A 202 4.59 16.48 12.81
CA TYR A 202 5.28 15.91 11.65
C TYR A 202 4.76 14.52 11.30
N GLU A 203 4.76 13.58 12.25
CA GLU A 203 4.30 12.20 12.03
C GLU A 203 2.79 12.17 11.73
N ARG A 204 1.99 13.00 12.43
CA ARG A 204 0.54 13.12 12.16
C ARG A 204 0.26 13.66 10.74
N PHE A 205 0.93 14.73 10.33
CA PHE A 205 0.75 15.33 9.01
C PHE A 205 1.28 14.41 7.91
N SER A 206 2.40 13.72 8.13
CA SER A 206 2.94 12.74 7.19
C SER A 206 1.96 11.59 6.97
N THR A 207 1.35 11.09 8.05
CA THR A 207 0.32 10.03 8.00
C THR A 207 -0.91 10.49 7.21
N ALA A 208 -1.39 11.71 7.46
CA ALA A 208 -2.53 12.29 6.74
C ALA A 208 -2.22 12.55 5.26
N ALA A 209 -1.01 13.03 4.97
CA ALA A 209 -0.52 13.22 3.62
C ALA A 209 -0.42 11.89 2.87
N MET A 210 0.11 10.83 3.50
CA MET A 210 0.20 9.50 2.90
C MET A 210 -1.20 8.96 2.57
N ASN A 211 -2.16 9.13 3.49
CA ASN A 211 -3.54 8.72 3.26
C ASN A 211 -4.19 9.42 2.06
N SER A 212 -3.99 10.74 1.93
CA SER A 212 -4.47 11.50 0.77
C SER A 212 -3.74 11.15 -0.53
N TYR A 213 -2.45 10.79 -0.42
CA TYR A 213 -1.61 10.46 -1.56
C TYR A 213 -2.03 9.14 -2.22
N VAL A 214 -2.28 8.10 -1.44
CA VAL A 214 -2.76 6.80 -1.96
C VAL A 214 -4.29 6.74 -2.11
N GLY A 215 -4.98 7.58 -1.33
CA GLY A 215 -6.44 7.73 -1.20
C GLY A 215 -7.26 7.46 -2.46
N PRO A 216 -7.23 8.37 -3.44
CA PRO A 216 -8.14 8.33 -4.59
C PRO A 216 -8.06 7.04 -5.40
N LYS A 217 -6.83 6.59 -5.74
CA LYS A 217 -6.62 5.41 -6.58
C LYS A 217 -7.01 4.13 -5.83
N THR A 218 -6.63 4.00 -4.56
CA THR A 218 -6.99 2.84 -3.75
C THR A 218 -8.50 2.78 -3.51
N ALA A 219 -9.15 3.92 -3.22
CA ALA A 219 -10.60 3.97 -3.03
C ALA A 219 -11.37 3.59 -4.31
N PHE A 220 -10.92 4.06 -5.47
CA PHE A 220 -11.48 3.67 -6.76
C PHE A 220 -11.38 2.16 -6.97
N TYR A 221 -10.17 1.61 -6.81
CA TYR A 221 -9.93 0.17 -6.96
C TYR A 221 -10.83 -0.69 -6.08
N LEU A 222 -10.90 -0.41 -4.78
CA LEU A 222 -11.67 -1.21 -3.84
C LEU A 222 -13.18 -1.16 -4.13
N ARG A 223 -13.69 -0.01 -4.58
CA ARG A 223 -15.11 0.17 -4.93
C ARG A 223 -15.46 -0.49 -6.26
N ASP A 224 -14.58 -0.36 -7.27
CA ASP A 224 -14.73 -1.03 -8.56
C ASP A 224 -14.70 -2.56 -8.38
N LEU A 225 -13.81 -3.08 -7.52
CA LEU A 225 -13.78 -4.50 -7.18
C LEU A 225 -15.08 -4.97 -6.50
N ASP A 226 -15.61 -4.24 -5.51
CA ASP A 226 -16.87 -4.59 -4.85
C ASP A 226 -18.04 -4.59 -5.85
N SER A 227 -18.12 -3.61 -6.75
CA SER A 227 -19.16 -3.54 -7.79
C SER A 227 -19.08 -4.74 -8.74
N ARG A 228 -17.90 -5.01 -9.28
CA ARG A 228 -17.72 -6.09 -10.26
C ARG A 228 -17.96 -7.48 -9.69
N LEU A 229 -17.58 -7.72 -8.43
CA LEU A 229 -17.89 -8.98 -7.76
C LEU A 229 -19.41 -9.17 -7.61
N ARG A 230 -20.16 -8.10 -7.29
CA ARG A 230 -21.63 -8.16 -7.25
C ARG A 230 -22.23 -8.42 -8.62
N GLU A 231 -21.71 -7.77 -9.67
CA GLU A 231 -22.13 -8.00 -11.06
C GLU A 231 -21.87 -9.45 -11.51
N ALA A 232 -20.77 -10.06 -11.05
CA ALA A 232 -20.43 -11.47 -11.27
C ALA A 232 -21.24 -12.45 -10.38
N GLY A 233 -22.22 -11.97 -9.62
CA GLY A 233 -23.11 -12.80 -8.81
C GLY A 233 -22.55 -13.19 -7.43
N VAL A 234 -21.43 -12.61 -7.00
CA VAL A 234 -20.92 -12.79 -5.64
C VAL A 234 -21.69 -11.89 -4.68
N MET A 235 -22.57 -12.48 -3.87
CA MET A 235 -23.41 -11.76 -2.90
C MET A 235 -22.72 -11.57 -1.53
N SER A 236 -21.50 -12.06 -1.42
CA SER A 236 -20.73 -12.11 -0.17
C SER A 236 -20.24 -10.75 0.32
N LYS A 237 -19.73 -10.70 1.56
CA LYS A 237 -19.02 -9.53 2.08
C LYS A 237 -17.56 -9.58 1.61
N LEU A 238 -17.15 -8.62 0.78
CA LEU A 238 -15.75 -8.36 0.50
C LEU A 238 -15.08 -7.74 1.74
N ARG A 239 -14.04 -8.41 2.23
CA ARG A 239 -13.20 -7.99 3.35
C ARG A 239 -11.80 -7.70 2.84
N ILE A 240 -11.19 -6.63 3.33
CA ILE A 240 -9.86 -6.21 2.91
C ILE A 240 -8.86 -6.53 4.03
N MET A 241 -7.78 -7.23 3.69
CA MET A 241 -6.68 -7.48 4.61
C MET A 241 -6.04 -6.15 5.02
N GLN A 242 -5.68 -6.04 6.30
CA GLN A 242 -5.04 -4.85 6.86
C GLN A 242 -3.60 -5.14 7.22
N SER A 243 -2.78 -4.10 7.29
CA SER A 243 -1.36 -4.17 7.66
C SER A 243 -1.11 -4.82 9.02
N ASN A 244 -2.10 -4.81 9.92
CA ASN A 244 -2.02 -5.39 11.26
C ASN A 244 -2.49 -6.86 11.33
N GLY A 245 -2.76 -7.50 10.18
CA GLY A 245 -3.27 -8.87 10.09
C GLY A 245 -4.78 -9.03 10.34
N GLY A 246 -5.48 -7.93 10.62
CA GLY A 246 -6.94 -7.91 10.70
C GLY A 246 -7.60 -7.75 9.33
N VAL A 247 -8.93 -7.76 9.30
CA VAL A 247 -9.71 -7.50 8.08
C VAL A 247 -10.74 -6.38 8.30
N SER A 248 -11.02 -5.59 7.27
CA SER A 248 -12.00 -4.49 7.32
C SER A 248 -12.96 -4.46 6.14
N THR A 249 -13.89 -3.51 6.13
CA THR A 249 -14.79 -3.27 4.99
C THR A 249 -14.10 -2.46 3.91
N VAL A 250 -14.59 -2.58 2.68
CA VAL A 250 -14.21 -1.74 1.53
C VAL A 250 -14.29 -0.26 1.87
N ASP A 251 -15.40 0.19 2.46
CA ASP A 251 -15.59 1.61 2.79
C ASP A 251 -14.59 2.13 3.84
N ALA A 252 -14.30 1.33 4.88
CA ALA A 252 -13.32 1.71 5.89
C ALA A 252 -11.91 1.84 5.30
N CYS A 253 -11.52 0.89 4.43
CA CYS A 253 -10.23 0.92 3.75
C CYS A 253 -10.14 1.99 2.66
N ALA A 254 -11.24 2.32 1.98
CA ALA A 254 -11.29 3.42 1.02
C ALA A 254 -11.12 4.79 1.70
N ARG A 255 -11.64 4.96 2.93
CA ARG A 255 -11.43 6.17 3.74
C ARG A 255 -10.05 6.23 4.39
N ARG A 256 -9.47 5.08 4.76
CA ARG A 256 -8.16 5.00 5.44
C ARG A 256 -7.20 3.99 4.79
N PRO A 257 -6.80 4.17 3.52
CA PRO A 257 -5.97 3.20 2.80
C PRO A 257 -4.56 3.07 3.36
N ILE A 258 -4.11 3.97 4.24
CA ILE A 258 -2.87 3.75 5.02
C ILE A 258 -2.89 2.44 5.81
N ARG A 259 -4.07 1.93 6.18
CA ARG A 259 -4.23 0.69 6.95
C ARG A 259 -4.09 -0.59 6.11
N ILE A 260 -3.91 -0.45 4.81
CA ILE A 260 -3.72 -1.58 3.89
C ILE A 260 -2.37 -1.49 3.16
N LEU A 261 -1.50 -0.57 3.59
CA LEU A 261 -0.10 -0.57 3.19
C LEU A 261 0.54 -1.88 3.67
N MET A 262 1.17 -2.64 2.79
CA MET A 262 1.74 -3.95 3.11
C MET A 262 0.69 -5.02 3.51
N SER A 263 -0.55 -4.91 3.01
CA SER A 263 -1.60 -5.87 3.37
C SER A 263 -1.42 -7.29 2.82
N GLY A 264 -0.83 -7.44 1.62
CA GLY A 264 -0.52 -8.75 1.03
C GLY A 264 0.45 -9.56 1.90
N PRO A 265 1.67 -9.04 2.16
CA PRO A 265 2.65 -9.72 3.02
C PRO A 265 2.14 -10.00 4.44
N ALA A 266 1.29 -9.11 5.00
CA ALA A 266 0.64 -9.35 6.28
C ALA A 266 -0.19 -10.65 6.28
N GLY A 267 -0.88 -10.96 5.18
CA GLY A 267 -1.61 -12.23 5.01
C GLY A 267 -0.68 -13.44 5.06
N GLY A 268 0.49 -13.35 4.42
CA GLY A 268 1.54 -14.39 4.48
C GLY A 268 2.05 -14.64 5.89
N VAL A 269 2.26 -13.58 6.70
CA VAL A 269 2.66 -13.72 8.11
C VAL A 269 1.59 -14.38 8.95
N ILE A 270 0.31 -13.99 8.77
CA ILE A 270 -0.82 -14.62 9.48
C ILE A 270 -0.97 -16.08 9.09
N GLY A 271 -0.82 -16.41 7.79
CA GLY A 271 -0.79 -17.78 7.30
C GLY A 271 0.35 -18.59 7.93
N GLY A 272 1.57 -18.03 7.94
CA GLY A 272 2.73 -18.65 8.58
C GLY A 272 2.52 -18.92 10.06
N ALA A 273 1.95 -17.98 10.82
CA ALA A 273 1.61 -18.17 12.22
C ALA A 273 0.64 -19.34 12.43
N SER A 274 -0.39 -19.44 11.57
CA SER A 274 -1.37 -20.53 11.60
C SER A 274 -0.71 -21.88 11.32
N GLU A 275 0.14 -21.95 10.29
CA GLU A 275 0.84 -23.18 9.91
C GLU A 275 1.79 -23.67 11.00
N GLY A 276 2.59 -22.78 11.62
CA GLY A 276 3.46 -23.24 12.71
C GLY A 276 2.68 -23.65 13.96
N ALA A 277 1.55 -23.01 14.26
CA ALA A 277 0.67 -23.50 15.32
C ALA A 277 0.16 -24.92 15.03
N MET A 278 -0.22 -25.21 13.79
CA MET A 278 -0.63 -26.55 13.35
C MET A 278 0.52 -27.56 13.38
N ALA A 279 1.74 -27.13 13.06
CA ALA A 279 2.94 -27.96 13.09
C ALA A 279 3.52 -28.14 14.51
N GLY A 280 3.00 -27.43 15.52
CA GLY A 280 3.57 -27.41 16.86
C GLY A 280 4.90 -26.66 16.95
N GLU A 281 5.21 -25.80 15.96
CA GLU A 281 6.42 -24.98 15.92
C GLU A 281 6.08 -23.52 16.23
N PRO A 282 6.37 -23.04 17.45
CA PRO A 282 6.02 -21.70 17.85
C PRO A 282 7.03 -20.64 17.40
N ASN A 283 8.22 -21.00 16.88
CA ASN A 283 9.21 -20.02 16.44
C ASN A 283 9.41 -20.08 14.93
N ILE A 284 8.82 -19.12 14.24
CA ILE A 284 8.77 -19.13 12.76
C ILE A 284 9.46 -17.89 12.22
N ILE A 285 10.16 -18.08 11.09
CA ILE A 285 10.54 -16.99 10.20
C ILE A 285 9.76 -17.21 8.91
N THR A 286 8.95 -16.23 8.53
CA THR A 286 8.28 -16.25 7.22
C THR A 286 9.16 -15.53 6.22
N VAL A 287 9.33 -16.13 5.04
CA VAL A 287 10.10 -15.57 3.93
C VAL A 287 9.28 -15.75 2.67
N ASP A 288 8.74 -14.65 2.15
CA ASP A 288 8.03 -14.62 0.88
C ASP A 288 8.91 -13.92 -0.15
N ILE A 289 9.28 -14.62 -1.23
CA ILE A 289 10.14 -14.09 -2.28
C ILE A 289 9.36 -14.04 -3.58
N GLY A 290 8.99 -12.82 -3.99
CA GLY A 290 8.33 -12.55 -5.26
C GLY A 290 9.31 -12.26 -6.40
N GLY A 291 8.79 -11.68 -7.48
CA GLY A 291 9.59 -11.22 -8.61
C GLY A 291 10.42 -9.96 -8.31
N THR A 292 9.98 -9.11 -7.38
CA THR A 292 10.61 -7.79 -7.14
C THR A 292 11.21 -7.64 -5.75
N SER A 293 10.66 -8.36 -4.77
CA SER A 293 10.95 -8.16 -3.35
C SER A 293 10.91 -9.47 -2.57
N ALA A 294 11.52 -9.42 -1.40
CA ALA A 294 11.45 -10.45 -0.39
C ALA A 294 10.89 -9.83 0.91
N ASP A 295 9.81 -10.40 1.41
CA ASP A 295 9.11 -9.97 2.61
C ASP A 295 9.38 -10.97 3.75
N ILE A 296 9.94 -10.47 4.85
CA ILE A 296 10.46 -11.28 5.96
C ILE A 296 9.83 -10.83 7.27
N SER A 297 9.36 -11.79 8.07
CA SER A 297 8.85 -11.52 9.43
C SER A 297 9.30 -12.62 10.39
N THR A 298 9.34 -12.28 11.68
CA THR A 298 9.67 -13.22 12.76
C THR A 298 8.49 -13.36 13.71
N ILE A 299 8.16 -14.60 14.05
CA ILE A 299 7.03 -14.96 14.91
C ILE A 299 7.58 -15.80 16.07
N PRO A 300 8.14 -15.17 17.10
CA PRO A 300 8.63 -15.90 18.27
C PRO A 300 7.46 -16.30 19.17
N ALA A 301 7.51 -17.52 19.70
CA ALA A 301 6.49 -18.05 20.63
C ALA A 301 5.04 -17.95 20.11
N GLY A 302 4.81 -18.05 18.80
CA GLY A 302 3.51 -17.97 18.15
C GLY A 302 2.90 -16.57 18.13
N ALA A 303 3.63 -15.55 18.59
CA ALA A 303 3.12 -14.19 18.73
C ALA A 303 3.53 -13.31 17.54
N VAL A 304 2.56 -12.99 16.68
CA VAL A 304 2.73 -11.99 15.62
C VAL A 304 2.93 -10.62 16.26
N LYS A 305 4.07 -9.99 15.98
CA LYS A 305 4.42 -8.68 16.53
C LYS A 305 3.82 -7.58 15.68
N ILE A 306 3.34 -6.54 16.36
CA ILE A 306 2.95 -5.28 15.74
C ILE A 306 4.05 -4.25 16.03
N MET A 307 4.56 -3.60 14.99
CA MET A 307 5.54 -2.53 15.14
C MET A 307 4.99 -1.39 15.98
N ASN A 308 5.86 -0.75 16.75
CA ASN A 308 5.52 0.54 17.34
C ASN A 308 5.21 1.52 16.20
N PRO A 309 4.04 2.18 16.15
CA PRO A 309 3.68 3.08 15.05
C PRO A 309 4.69 4.22 14.83
N ARG A 310 5.51 4.56 15.83
CA ARG A 310 6.56 5.58 15.72
C ARG A 310 7.79 5.11 14.92
N ASP A 311 7.95 3.80 14.79
CA ASP A 311 9.03 3.15 14.07
C ASP A 311 8.61 2.70 12.66
N THR A 312 7.33 2.90 12.31
CA THR A 312 6.77 2.55 11.01
C THR A 312 7.07 3.62 9.95
N TYR A 313 7.74 3.21 8.87
CA TYR A 313 8.03 4.05 7.71
C TYR A 313 7.57 3.34 6.43
N VAL A 314 7.02 4.10 5.50
CA VAL A 314 6.70 3.62 4.14
C VAL A 314 7.28 4.60 3.14
N SER A 315 8.16 4.12 2.26
CA SER A 315 8.90 4.94 1.28
C SER A 315 9.56 6.17 1.92
N GLY A 316 10.20 5.99 3.08
CA GLY A 316 10.90 7.05 3.82
C GLY A 316 10.01 8.03 4.59
N HIS A 317 8.68 7.88 4.55
CA HIS A 317 7.74 8.71 5.29
C HIS A 317 7.24 8.01 6.56
N PRO A 318 7.20 8.68 7.73
CA PRO A 318 6.57 8.08 8.91
C PRO A 318 5.06 7.95 8.70
N VAL A 319 4.52 6.79 9.06
CA VAL A 319 3.09 6.47 8.96
C VAL A 319 2.63 5.86 10.28
N LEU A 320 1.80 6.58 11.02
CA LEU A 320 1.30 6.19 12.35
C LEU A 320 0.12 5.22 12.24
N THR A 321 0.36 4.04 11.67
CA THR A 321 -0.64 2.95 11.62
C THR A 321 -0.02 1.67 12.19
N PRO A 322 -0.77 0.87 12.95
CA PRO A 322 -0.30 -0.45 13.37
C PRO A 322 -0.02 -1.32 12.14
N MET A 323 1.17 -1.91 12.08
CA MET A 323 1.58 -2.85 11.04
C MET A 323 2.27 -4.05 11.68
N ILE A 324 2.10 -5.24 11.10
CA ILE A 324 2.89 -6.41 11.44
C ILE A 324 4.38 -6.08 11.26
N ASP A 325 5.19 -6.56 12.19
CA ASP A 325 6.66 -6.50 12.10
C ASP A 325 7.13 -7.32 10.90
N LEU A 326 7.39 -6.61 9.81
CA LEU A 326 7.74 -7.15 8.51
C LEU A 326 8.75 -6.22 7.85
N VAL A 327 9.80 -6.82 7.29
CA VAL A 327 10.85 -6.13 6.55
C VAL A 327 10.79 -6.57 5.10
N THR A 328 10.72 -5.60 4.20
CA THR A 328 10.81 -5.83 2.75
C THR A 328 12.21 -5.49 2.28
N ILE A 329 12.83 -6.39 1.53
CA ILE A 329 14.09 -6.18 0.84
C ILE A 329 13.82 -6.17 -0.66
N GLY A 330 14.42 -5.24 -1.40
CA GLY A 330 14.33 -5.13 -2.87
C GLY A 330 15.14 -6.20 -3.59
N ALA A 331 14.88 -7.47 -3.26
CA ALA A 331 15.53 -8.64 -3.83
C ALA A 331 14.48 -9.70 -4.14
N GLY A 332 14.36 -10.11 -5.40
CA GLY A 332 13.41 -11.13 -5.87
C GLY A 332 13.88 -11.79 -7.15
N GLY A 333 13.03 -12.60 -7.78
CA GLY A 333 13.39 -13.33 -9.01
C GLY A 333 13.81 -12.43 -10.18
N GLY A 334 13.18 -11.27 -10.34
CA GLY A 334 13.51 -10.28 -11.36
C GLY A 334 14.62 -9.31 -10.99
N SER A 335 15.29 -9.47 -9.84
CA SER A 335 16.41 -8.57 -9.48
C SER A 335 17.54 -8.70 -10.49
N VAL A 336 17.96 -7.55 -11.04
CA VAL A 336 18.95 -7.46 -12.11
C VAL A 336 20.35 -7.64 -11.54
N ALA A 337 21.12 -8.53 -12.13
CA ALA A 337 22.55 -8.69 -11.88
C ALA A 337 23.34 -7.72 -12.76
N TYR A 338 24.24 -6.94 -12.19
CA TYR A 338 25.08 -6.01 -12.96
C TYR A 338 26.43 -5.78 -12.30
N ILE A 339 27.39 -5.29 -13.09
CA ILE A 339 28.69 -4.83 -12.59
C ILE A 339 28.65 -3.31 -12.59
N ASP A 340 28.97 -2.69 -11.44
CA ASP A 340 29.01 -1.23 -11.34
C ASP A 340 30.26 -0.63 -12.02
N GLN A 341 30.33 0.71 -12.08
CA GLN A 341 31.47 1.41 -12.67
C GLN A 341 32.80 1.14 -11.94
N ALA A 342 32.76 0.66 -10.70
CA ALA A 342 33.93 0.30 -9.90
C ALA A 342 34.32 -1.18 -10.03
N GLY A 343 33.58 -1.97 -10.83
CA GLY A 343 33.86 -3.38 -11.07
C GLY A 343 33.26 -4.33 -10.02
N ALA A 344 32.43 -3.85 -9.10
CA ALA A 344 31.76 -4.70 -8.12
C ALA A 344 30.51 -5.35 -8.72
N PHE A 345 30.30 -6.64 -8.43
CA PHE A 345 29.12 -7.39 -8.83
C PHE A 345 27.97 -7.16 -7.84
N HIS A 346 26.81 -6.76 -8.35
CA HIS A 346 25.60 -6.46 -7.58
C HIS A 346 24.41 -7.23 -8.13
N VAL A 347 23.43 -7.48 -7.25
CA VAL A 347 22.12 -8.04 -7.61
C VAL A 347 21.04 -7.20 -6.94
N GLY A 348 20.18 -6.54 -7.72
CA GLY A 348 19.26 -5.54 -7.21
C GLY A 348 19.95 -4.22 -6.82
N PRO A 349 19.22 -3.23 -6.28
CA PRO A 349 17.78 -3.24 -6.00
C PRO A 349 16.92 -3.05 -7.26
N ARG A 350 17.53 -2.79 -8.43
CA ARG A 350 16.82 -2.74 -9.71
C ARG A 350 16.17 -4.10 -10.03
N SER A 351 14.95 -4.07 -10.55
CA SER A 351 14.22 -5.27 -10.97
C SER A 351 13.72 -5.10 -12.40
N ALA A 352 13.68 -6.21 -13.15
CA ALA A 352 13.06 -6.30 -14.47
C ALA A 352 11.52 -6.37 -14.44
N GLY A 353 10.92 -6.50 -13.23
CA GLY A 353 9.47 -6.57 -13.05
C GLY A 353 8.83 -7.81 -13.68
N SER A 354 7.57 -7.67 -14.10
CA SER A 354 6.83 -8.70 -14.87
C SER A 354 6.77 -8.40 -16.38
N GLU A 355 7.00 -7.14 -16.76
CA GLU A 355 7.11 -6.66 -18.14
C GLU A 355 8.25 -5.62 -18.23
N PRO A 356 9.32 -5.84 -19.03
CA PRO A 356 9.53 -7.03 -19.86
C PRO A 356 9.88 -8.29 -19.04
N GLY A 357 10.24 -8.16 -17.76
CA GLY A 357 10.59 -9.29 -16.88
C GLY A 357 11.96 -9.91 -17.18
N PRO A 358 12.30 -11.01 -16.47
CA PRO A 358 13.46 -11.86 -16.77
C PRO A 358 13.58 -12.18 -18.26
N ALA A 359 14.81 -12.33 -18.75
CA ALA A 359 15.07 -12.61 -20.17
C ALA A 359 14.39 -13.93 -20.61
N CYS A 360 14.41 -14.93 -19.74
CA CYS A 360 13.75 -16.22 -19.94
C CYS A 360 12.23 -16.14 -20.11
N TYR A 361 11.58 -15.01 -19.81
CA TYR A 361 10.14 -14.85 -20.07
C TYR A 361 9.83 -14.62 -21.55
N GLY A 362 10.83 -14.33 -22.40
CA GLY A 362 10.63 -14.15 -23.85
C GLY A 362 9.85 -12.89 -24.24
N ARG A 363 9.76 -11.90 -23.35
CA ARG A 363 8.98 -10.65 -23.54
C ARG A 363 9.85 -9.43 -23.88
N GLY A 364 11.10 -9.66 -24.31
CA GLY A 364 12.05 -8.61 -24.69
C GLY A 364 12.92 -8.09 -23.54
N GLY A 365 12.97 -8.80 -22.40
CA GLY A 365 13.93 -8.52 -21.33
C GLY A 365 15.34 -8.89 -21.79
N THR A 366 16.33 -8.01 -21.52
CA THR A 366 17.72 -8.19 -22.01
C THR A 366 18.77 -8.12 -20.91
N GLU A 367 18.37 -7.81 -19.67
CA GLU A 367 19.29 -7.77 -18.54
C GLU A 367 19.18 -9.08 -17.74
N PRO A 368 20.30 -9.66 -17.27
CA PRO A 368 20.28 -10.92 -16.55
C PRO A 368 19.67 -10.74 -15.16
N THR A 369 18.79 -11.67 -14.77
CA THR A 369 18.10 -11.63 -13.47
C THR A 369 18.34 -12.88 -12.62
N VAL A 370 17.87 -12.85 -11.36
CA VAL A 370 17.94 -14.00 -10.45
C VAL A 370 17.22 -15.22 -11.04
N THR A 371 16.06 -15.04 -11.67
CA THR A 371 15.29 -16.11 -12.31
C THR A 371 16.07 -16.73 -13.47
N ASP A 372 16.70 -15.91 -14.33
CA ASP A 372 17.54 -16.39 -15.43
C ASP A 372 18.68 -17.27 -14.89
N ALA A 373 19.33 -16.83 -13.80
CA ALA A 373 20.37 -17.63 -13.13
C ALA A 373 19.82 -18.96 -12.55
N GLN A 374 18.59 -19.01 -12.03
CA GLN A 374 18.00 -20.27 -11.56
C GLN A 374 17.73 -21.24 -12.72
N ILE A 375 17.38 -20.74 -13.91
CA ILE A 375 17.23 -21.54 -15.13
C ILE A 375 18.58 -22.10 -15.57
N VAL A 376 19.62 -21.26 -15.66
CA VAL A 376 20.98 -21.67 -16.03
C VAL A 376 21.54 -22.72 -15.06
N LEU A 377 21.25 -22.59 -13.77
CA LEU A 377 21.68 -23.55 -12.74
C LEU A 377 20.85 -24.83 -12.72
N GLY A 378 19.80 -24.96 -13.54
CA GLY A 378 18.90 -26.12 -13.56
C GLY A 378 18.05 -26.29 -12.30
N ARG A 379 17.82 -25.20 -11.55
CA ARG A 379 16.98 -25.20 -10.33
C ARG A 379 15.51 -24.92 -10.64
N LEU A 380 15.26 -24.18 -11.71
CA LEU A 380 13.94 -24.03 -12.31
C LEU A 380 13.90 -24.82 -13.61
N ASP A 381 12.84 -25.61 -13.77
CA ASP A 381 12.61 -26.38 -15.00
C ASP A 381 11.92 -25.47 -16.03
N PRO A 382 12.57 -25.15 -17.17
CA PRO A 382 11.99 -24.28 -18.19
C PRO A 382 10.80 -24.91 -18.93
N ASP A 383 10.69 -26.24 -18.92
CA ASP A 383 9.62 -26.98 -19.61
C ASP A 383 8.32 -27.03 -18.77
N MET A 384 8.41 -26.71 -17.47
CA MET A 384 7.27 -26.63 -16.58
C MET A 384 6.61 -25.24 -16.66
N ALA A 385 5.31 -25.21 -16.92
CA ALA A 385 4.54 -23.97 -16.91
C ALA A 385 4.48 -23.40 -15.48
N LEU A 386 5.08 -22.22 -15.28
CA LEU A 386 4.92 -21.49 -14.02
C LEU A 386 3.53 -20.85 -13.98
N GLY A 387 2.78 -21.11 -12.91
CA GLY A 387 1.57 -20.36 -12.59
C GLY A 387 0.49 -20.35 -13.68
N GLY A 388 0.31 -21.47 -14.39
CA GLY A 388 -0.86 -21.68 -15.24
C GLY A 388 -0.81 -21.03 -16.61
N ASP A 389 0.38 -20.85 -17.22
CA ASP A 389 0.64 -20.86 -18.69
C ASP A 389 1.97 -20.17 -19.10
N LEU A 390 2.78 -19.67 -18.16
CA LEU A 390 4.05 -19.02 -18.50
C LEU A 390 5.10 -20.05 -18.92
N LYS A 391 5.41 -20.09 -20.22
CA LYS A 391 6.55 -20.84 -20.79
C LYS A 391 7.83 -20.03 -20.66
N LEU A 392 8.90 -20.71 -20.27
CA LEU A 392 10.22 -20.10 -20.14
C LEU A 392 11.10 -20.53 -21.32
N ASP A 393 11.96 -19.63 -21.78
CA ASP A 393 12.97 -19.91 -22.81
C ASP A 393 14.36 -19.88 -22.18
N ALA A 394 14.94 -21.06 -21.96
CA ALA A 394 16.27 -21.20 -21.38
C ALA A 394 17.38 -20.64 -22.28
N GLY A 395 17.15 -20.51 -23.59
CA GLY A 395 18.13 -19.95 -24.53
C GLY A 395 18.29 -18.44 -24.41
N LEU A 396 17.39 -17.76 -23.68
CA LEU A 396 17.45 -16.32 -23.43
C LEU A 396 18.13 -15.96 -22.09
N SER A 397 18.36 -16.94 -21.21
CA SER A 397 18.92 -16.76 -19.87
C SER A 397 20.42 -16.51 -19.84
#